data_AF-A0A7V9L6R4-F1
#
_entry.id   AF-A0A7V9L6R4-F1
#
_cell.length_a   1.000
_cell.length_b   1.000
_cell.length_c   1.000
_cell.angle_alpha   90.00
_cell.angle_beta   90.00
_cell.angle_gamma   90.00
#
_symmetry.space_group_name_H-M   'P 1'
#
loop_
_entity.id
_entity.type
_entity.pdbx_description
1 polymer ?
#
loop_
_entity_poly.entity_id
_entity_poly.type
_entity_poly.pdbx_seq_one_letter_code
_entity_poly.pdbx_strand_id
1 'polypeptide(L)'
;CVLNNYEGACCKKYDKRISKIVENDDGIPEALDRTIITEGVLPVKTAIMACGNRFTAKGTVKVSVKVAPDGTPTSVMVKQSPDPSLGDCVARAMKRSRYAKTQAGGLFAYPFVF
;
A
#
# COMPACT_ATOMS: atom_id res chain seq x y z
N CYS A 1 24.02 24.91 -0.45
CA CYS A 1 23.21 24.07 0.46
C CYS A 1 23.98 22.85 0.97
N VAL A 2 24.57 22.01 0.09
CA VAL A 2 25.34 20.81 0.48
C VAL A 2 26.55 21.12 1.37
N LEU A 3 27.31 22.17 1.08
CA LEU A 3 28.55 22.51 1.79
C LEU A 3 28.36 22.98 3.24
N ASN A 4 27.17 23.49 3.59
CA ASN A 4 26.82 23.96 4.94
C ASN A 4 25.67 23.15 5.54
N ASN A 5 25.59 21.86 5.17
CA ASN A 5 24.62 20.93 5.74
C ASN A 5 23.15 21.42 5.73
N TYR A 6 22.78 22.24 4.74
CA TYR A 6 21.44 22.81 4.53
C TYR A 6 20.89 23.76 5.62
N GLU A 7 21.74 24.32 6.49
CA GLU A 7 21.31 25.16 7.63
C GLU A 7 20.59 26.46 7.24
N GLY A 8 20.80 26.97 6.02
CA GLY A 8 20.16 28.22 5.56
C GLY A 8 18.66 28.06 5.27
N ALA A 9 17.85 29.09 5.60
CA ALA A 9 16.41 29.10 5.35
C ALA A 9 16.03 28.84 3.88
N CYS A 10 16.82 29.36 2.93
CA CYS A 10 16.64 29.10 1.49
C CYS A 10 16.96 27.64 1.08
N CYS A 11 17.78 26.94 1.87
CA CYS A 11 18.26 25.59 1.61
C CYS A 11 17.38 24.49 2.21
N LYS A 12 16.52 24.80 3.19
CA LYS A 12 15.64 23.81 3.85
C LYS A 12 14.79 23.00 2.85
N LYS A 13 14.29 23.64 1.78
CA LYS A 13 13.47 22.97 0.75
C LYS A 13 14.21 21.89 -0.06
N TYR A 14 15.54 21.87 0.00
CA TYR A 14 16.38 20.91 -0.71
C TYR A 14 17.03 19.88 0.22
N ASP A 15 16.81 19.97 1.54
CA ASP A 15 17.32 18.98 2.48
C ASP A 15 16.46 17.71 2.41
N LYS A 16 17.01 16.67 1.78
CA LYS A 16 16.35 15.35 1.68
C LYS A 16 16.09 14.70 3.04
N ARG A 17 16.76 15.14 4.12
CA ARG A 17 16.45 14.73 5.50
C ARG A 17 15.16 15.38 5.96
N ILE A 18 14.96 16.67 5.67
CA ILE A 18 13.70 17.37 5.94
C ILE A 18 12.58 16.82 5.04
N SER A 19 12.86 16.37 3.82
CA SER A 19 11.84 15.68 2.99
C SER A 19 11.27 14.40 3.64
N LYS A 20 11.89 13.86 4.69
CA LYS A 20 11.36 12.77 5.52
C LYS A 20 10.63 13.25 6.79
N ILE A 21 10.76 14.54 7.11
CA ILE A 21 10.24 15.23 8.31
C ILE A 21 9.17 16.27 7.94
N VAL A 22 8.92 16.55 6.65
CA VAL A 22 7.68 17.24 6.23
C VAL A 22 6.52 16.24 6.29
N GLU A 23 6.29 15.71 7.49
CA GLU A 23 4.94 15.48 7.96
C GLU A 23 4.26 16.85 7.88
N ASN A 24 3.35 17.00 6.93
CA ASN A 24 2.42 18.12 6.95
C ASN A 24 1.57 17.94 8.22
N ASP A 25 1.93 18.69 9.26
CA ASP A 25 1.25 19.32 10.41
C ASP A 25 -0.19 18.91 10.86
N ASP A 26 -0.80 17.85 10.33
CA ASP A 26 -2.07 17.26 10.80
C ASP A 26 -1.92 15.82 11.30
N GLY A 27 -0.69 15.26 11.26
CA GLY A 27 -0.42 13.86 11.60
C GLY A 27 -0.98 12.84 10.61
N ILE A 28 -1.47 13.29 9.45
CA ILE A 28 -2.01 12.44 8.38
C ILE A 28 -0.99 12.39 7.22
N PRO A 29 -0.48 11.19 6.86
CA PRO A 29 0.46 11.04 5.74
C PRO A 29 -0.11 11.53 4.40
N GLU A 30 0.75 12.14 3.58
CA GLU A 30 0.34 12.67 2.26
C GLU A 30 -0.18 11.55 1.33
N ALA A 31 0.50 10.40 1.32
CA ALA A 31 0.21 9.27 0.46
C ALA A 31 0.37 7.93 1.19
N LEU A 32 -0.13 6.86 0.57
CA LEU A 32 0.13 5.50 1.03
C LEU A 32 1.63 5.20 0.98
N ASP A 33 2.18 4.75 2.10
CA ASP A 33 3.51 4.17 2.16
C ASP A 33 3.48 2.66 2.41
N ARG A 34 4.66 2.04 2.43
CA ARG A 34 4.79 0.60 2.64
C ARG A 34 4.27 0.14 4.00
N THR A 35 4.42 0.95 5.04
CA THR A 35 3.99 0.64 6.41
C THR A 35 2.47 0.60 6.45
N ILE A 36 1.81 1.66 5.97
CA ILE A 36 0.34 1.78 5.89
C ILE A 36 -0.23 0.63 5.06
N ILE A 37 0.38 0.31 3.91
CA ILE A 37 -0.07 -0.78 3.05
C ILE A 37 0.05 -2.12 3.78
N THR A 38 1.17 -2.38 4.46
CA THR A 38 1.39 -3.64 5.18
C THR A 38 0.37 -3.80 6.30
N GLU A 39 0.19 -2.77 7.11
CA GLU A 39 -0.77 -2.74 8.22
C GLU A 39 -2.21 -2.95 7.72
N GLY A 40 -2.59 -2.33 6.61
CA GLY A 40 -3.93 -2.51 6.07
C GLY A 40 -4.21 -3.89 5.46
N VAL A 41 -3.17 -4.61 5.04
CA VAL A 41 -3.25 -5.98 4.51
C VAL A 41 -3.26 -7.02 5.63
N LEU A 42 -2.63 -6.75 6.78
CA LEU A 42 -2.50 -7.72 7.89
C LEU A 42 -3.84 -8.36 8.30
N PRO A 43 -4.96 -7.61 8.51
CA PRO A 43 -6.23 -8.20 8.93
C PRO A 43 -6.84 -9.18 7.92
N VAL A 44 -6.54 -9.00 6.62
CA VAL A 44 -7.07 -9.87 5.56
C VAL A 44 -6.13 -11.00 5.19
N LYS A 45 -4.89 -11.01 5.72
CA LYS A 45 -3.86 -12.00 5.41
C LYS A 45 -4.34 -13.44 5.63
N THR A 46 -5.00 -13.72 6.74
CA THR A 46 -5.53 -15.08 7.02
C THR A 46 -6.53 -15.54 5.97
N ALA A 47 -7.43 -14.65 5.53
CA ALA A 47 -8.39 -14.97 4.49
C ALA A 47 -7.73 -15.17 3.12
N ILE A 48 -6.66 -14.43 2.84
CA ILE A 48 -5.85 -14.58 1.62
C ILE A 48 -5.12 -15.93 1.64
N MET A 49 -4.49 -16.31 2.76
CA MET A 49 -3.85 -17.63 2.91
C MET A 49 -4.86 -18.77 2.77
N ALA A 50 -6.08 -18.59 3.27
CA ALA A 50 -7.17 -19.56 3.08
C ALA A 50 -7.54 -19.74 1.59
N CYS A 51 -7.39 -18.72 0.75
CA CYS A 51 -7.50 -18.89 -0.71
C CYS A 51 -6.42 -19.83 -1.21
N GLY A 52 -5.15 -19.60 -0.88
CA GLY A 52 -4.03 -20.45 -1.29
C GLY A 52 -4.12 -21.91 -0.85
N ASN A 53 -4.81 -22.19 0.25
CA ASN A 53 -5.06 -23.57 0.72
C ASN A 53 -6.22 -24.26 0.00
N ARG A 54 -7.15 -23.49 -0.57
CA ARG A 54 -8.31 -24.02 -1.32
C ARG A 54 -7.98 -24.39 -2.75
N PHE A 55 -6.96 -23.75 -3.33
CA PHE A 55 -6.55 -23.97 -4.72
C PHE A 55 -5.20 -24.70 -4.77
N THR A 56 -5.04 -25.61 -5.72
CA THR A 56 -3.79 -26.36 -5.92
C THR A 56 -2.73 -25.58 -6.68
N ALA A 57 -3.13 -24.52 -7.40
CA ALA A 57 -2.23 -23.66 -8.16
C ALA A 57 -1.25 -22.93 -7.23
N LYS A 58 0.04 -23.04 -7.54
CA LYS A 58 1.15 -22.40 -6.84
C LYS A 58 1.76 -21.31 -7.69
N GLY A 59 2.16 -20.21 -7.06
CA GLY A 59 2.74 -19.07 -7.77
C GLY A 59 2.30 -17.73 -7.21
N THR A 60 2.52 -16.69 -8.01
CA THR A 60 2.32 -15.30 -7.58
C THR A 60 1.00 -14.73 -8.08
N VAL A 61 0.17 -14.26 -7.15
CA VAL A 61 -1.03 -13.47 -7.44
C VAL A 61 -0.68 -12.01 -7.21
N LYS A 62 -0.65 -11.20 -8.27
CA LYS A 62 -0.44 -9.75 -8.19
C LYS A 62 -1.77 -9.04 -8.28
N VAL A 63 -2.11 -8.28 -7.25
CA VAL A 63 -3.29 -7.40 -7.26
C VAL A 63 -2.87 -5.94 -7.33
N SER A 64 -3.71 -5.11 -7.95
CA SER A 64 -3.63 -3.65 -7.93
C SER A 64 -4.81 -3.12 -7.14
N VAL A 65 -4.54 -2.25 -6.17
CA VAL A 65 -5.54 -1.74 -5.23
C VAL A 65 -5.50 -0.23 -5.26
N LYS A 66 -6.66 0.38 -5.49
CA LYS A 66 -6.88 1.82 -5.34
C LYS A 66 -7.55 2.07 -4.00
N VAL A 67 -7.03 3.00 -3.23
CA VAL A 67 -7.54 3.39 -1.91
C VAL A 67 -7.90 4.87 -1.95
N ALA A 68 -9.06 5.21 -1.38
CA ALA A 68 -9.47 6.60 -1.20
C ALA A 68 -8.73 7.26 -0.02
N PRO A 69 -8.75 8.61 0.09
CA PRO A 69 -8.15 9.34 1.22
C PRO A 69 -8.61 8.86 2.60
N ASP A 70 -9.84 8.35 2.70
CA ASP A 70 -10.41 7.81 3.95
C ASP A 70 -9.85 6.43 4.36
N GLY A 71 -8.96 5.84 3.56
CA GLY A 71 -8.37 4.54 3.80
C GLY A 71 -9.21 3.36 3.29
N THR A 72 -10.30 3.61 2.54
CA THR A 72 -11.14 2.54 1.99
C THR A 72 -10.67 2.09 0.59
N PRO A 73 -10.59 0.78 0.32
CA PRO A 73 -10.31 0.29 -1.02
C PRO A 73 -11.49 0.60 -1.95
N THR A 74 -11.26 1.37 -3.00
CA THR A 74 -12.28 1.72 -4.01
C THR A 74 -12.23 0.81 -5.24
N SER A 75 -11.07 0.22 -5.53
CA SER A 75 -10.91 -0.74 -6.62
C SER A 75 -9.85 -1.78 -6.28
N VAL A 76 -10.12 -3.03 -6.66
CA VAL A 76 -9.18 -4.15 -6.54
C VAL A 76 -9.21 -4.94 -7.84
N MET A 77 -8.08 -5.00 -8.54
CA MET A 77 -7.93 -5.67 -9.83
C MET A 77 -6.83 -6.72 -9.76
N VAL A 78 -7.09 -7.93 -10.24
CA VAL A 78 -6.04 -8.93 -10.45
C VAL A 78 -5.25 -8.55 -11.70
N LYS A 79 -3.93 -8.40 -11.57
CA LYS A 79 -3.01 -8.11 -12.68
C LYS A 79 -2.32 -9.36 -13.20
N GLN A 80 -2.09 -10.33 -12.31
CA GLN A 80 -1.47 -11.61 -12.63
C GLN A 80 -1.96 -12.65 -11.63
N SER A 81 -2.25 -13.87 -12.10
CA SER A 81 -2.56 -15.01 -11.24
C SER A 81 -2.23 -16.31 -11.99
N PRO A 82 -1.69 -17.35 -11.32
CA PRO A 82 -1.53 -18.67 -11.92
C PRO A 82 -2.88 -19.36 -12.17
N ASP A 83 -3.92 -18.98 -11.44
CA ASP A 83 -5.28 -19.48 -11.60
C ASP A 83 -6.30 -18.33 -11.42
N PRO A 84 -7.28 -18.14 -12.34
CA PRO A 84 -8.26 -17.07 -12.23
C PRO A 84 -9.09 -17.11 -10.93
N SER A 85 -9.49 -18.31 -10.49
CA SER A 85 -10.34 -18.49 -9.30
C SER A 85 -9.60 -18.15 -8.00
N LEU A 86 -8.31 -18.49 -7.93
CA LEU A 86 -7.40 -18.04 -6.87
C LEU A 86 -7.29 -16.52 -6.86
N GLY A 87 -7.08 -15.91 -8.04
CA GLY A 87 -7.02 -14.46 -8.20
C GLY A 87 -8.28 -13.75 -7.68
N ASP A 88 -9.45 -14.25 -8.05
CA ASP A 88 -10.75 -13.70 -7.60
C ASP A 88 -11.00 -13.89 -6.11
N CYS A 89 -10.51 -14.99 -5.53
CA CYS A 89 -10.57 -15.20 -4.08
C CYS A 89 -9.73 -14.15 -3.34
N VAL A 90 -8.49 -13.93 -3.79
CA VAL A 90 -7.58 -12.93 -3.21
C VAL A 90 -8.14 -11.51 -3.38
N ALA A 91 -8.65 -11.17 -4.57
CA ALA A 91 -9.25 -9.88 -4.83
C ALA A 91 -10.45 -9.60 -3.90
N ARG A 92 -11.33 -10.60 -3.70
CA ARG A 92 -12.45 -10.49 -2.74
C ARG A 92 -11.99 -10.31 -1.31
N ALA A 93 -10.91 -10.98 -0.90
CA ALA A 93 -10.34 -10.77 0.42
C ALA A 93 -9.76 -9.36 0.59
N MET A 94 -9.02 -8.88 -0.41
CA MET A 94 -8.41 -7.54 -0.41
C MET A 94 -9.42 -6.40 -0.37
N LYS A 95 -10.63 -6.57 -0.93
CA LYS A 95 -11.72 -5.57 -0.80
C LYS A 95 -12.13 -5.29 0.66
N ARG A 96 -11.81 -6.19 1.59
CA ARG A 96 -12.09 -6.02 3.03
C ARG A 96 -10.96 -5.35 3.80
N SER A 97 -9.82 -5.06 3.16
CA SER A 97 -8.73 -4.33 3.79
C SER A 97 -9.16 -2.90 4.17
N ARG A 98 -8.45 -2.31 5.13
CA ARG A 98 -8.63 -0.92 5.58
C ARG A 98 -7.25 -0.35 5.84
N TYR A 99 -7.02 0.86 5.34
CA TYR A 99 -5.73 1.54 5.47
C TYR A 99 -5.89 2.75 6.39
N ALA A 100 -4.78 3.25 6.92
CA ALA A 100 -4.78 4.56 7.56
C ALA A 100 -5.24 5.63 6.57
N LYS A 101 -5.85 6.70 7.09
CA LYS A 101 -6.21 7.86 6.28
C LYS A 101 -4.95 8.50 5.70
N THR A 102 -5.08 9.01 4.49
CA THR A 102 -4.02 9.76 3.81
C THR A 102 -4.64 10.97 3.13
N GLN A 103 -3.85 11.98 2.80
CA GLN A 103 -4.39 13.19 2.16
C GLN A 103 -4.97 12.89 0.77
N ALA A 104 -4.28 12.05 -0.03
CA ALA A 104 -4.65 11.79 -1.42
C ALA A 104 -5.16 10.35 -1.69
N GLY A 105 -5.07 9.43 -0.73
CA GLY A 105 -5.25 8.01 -1.01
C GLY A 105 -4.06 7.43 -1.77
N GLY A 106 -4.31 6.49 -2.67
CA GLY A 106 -3.27 6.03 -3.58
C GLY A 106 -3.63 4.79 -4.39
N LEU A 107 -2.73 4.41 -5.28
CA LEU A 107 -2.77 3.17 -6.04
C LEU A 107 -1.48 2.40 -5.78
N PHE A 108 -1.59 1.13 -5.42
CA PHE A 108 -0.42 0.26 -5.27
C PHE A 108 -0.66 -1.11 -5.90
N ALA A 109 0.42 -1.85 -6.08
CA ALA A 109 0.37 -3.26 -6.47
C ALA A 109 1.01 -4.11 -5.37
N TYR A 110 0.38 -5.25 -5.06
CA TYR A 110 0.84 -6.14 -4.00
C TYR A 110 0.90 -7.58 -4.49
N PRO A 111 2.09 -8.22 -4.48
CA PRO A 111 2.24 -9.63 -4.82
C PRO A 111 1.98 -10.52 -3.60
N PHE A 112 1.16 -11.55 -3.77
CA PHE A 112 0.98 -12.66 -2.84
C PHE A 112 1.61 -13.92 -3.43
N VAL A 113 2.37 -14.65 -2.64
CA VAL A 113 3.02 -15.91 -3.04
C VAL A 113 2.37 -17.05 -2.27
N PHE A 114 1.96 -18.10 -2.99
CA PHE A 114 1.23 -19.27 -2.47
C PHE A 114 1.89 -20.60 -2.83
#